data_AF-B4S8F0-F1
#
_entry.id   AF-B4S8F0-F1
#
_cell.length_a   1.000
_cell.length_b   1.000
_cell.length_c   1.000
_cell.angle_alpha   90.00
_cell.angle_beta   90.00
_cell.angle_gamma   90.00
#
_symmetry.space_group_name_H-M   'P 1'
#
loop_
_entity.id
_entity.type
_entity.pdbx_description
1 polymer ?
#
loop_
_entity_poly.entity_id
_entity_poly.type
_entity_poly.pdbx_seq_one_letter_code
_entity_poly.pdbx_strand_id
1 'polypeptide(L)'
;MRPIIILTLVGLLSASLLAVVDDLTREPIAQAKAEMKRKAIEEIFPFNIDSLKTVKTDSTTFYEALDKELNVKGIAAEAWTTLGYSGRIEILLGVSPEHRIFDYKVVSHLETPGLGDKIDKPKFKAQFKDRTLGDTNWKVKKDGGDIDELTAATISSRAISDAVVRGLEFINAQYPKTTEE
;
A
#
# COMPACT_ATOMS: atom_id res chain seq x y z
N MET A 1 -15.04 -40.34 -28.21
CA MET A 1 -14.42 -40.76 -26.94
C MET A 1 -12.90 -40.59 -26.89
N ARG A 2 -12.11 -41.11 -27.84
CA ARG A 2 -10.63 -40.91 -27.89
C ARG A 2 -10.12 -39.48 -27.61
N PRO A 3 -10.64 -38.41 -28.25
CA PRO A 3 -10.15 -37.04 -28.00
C PRO A 3 -10.50 -36.52 -26.59
N ILE A 4 -11.63 -36.96 -26.01
CA ILE A 4 -12.05 -36.57 -24.66
C ILE A 4 -11.07 -37.15 -23.63
N ILE A 5 -10.71 -38.43 -23.76
CA ILE A 5 -9.78 -39.12 -22.83
C ILE A 5 -8.38 -38.48 -22.86
N ILE A 6 -7.89 -38.13 -24.06
CA ILE A 6 -6.58 -37.49 -24.23
C ILE A 6 -6.57 -36.10 -23.56
N LEU A 7 -7.62 -35.29 -23.76
CA LEU A 7 -7.74 -33.97 -23.15
C LEU A 7 -7.83 -34.06 -21.62
N THR A 8 -8.58 -35.03 -21.09
CA THR A 8 -8.66 -35.26 -19.64
C THR A 8 -7.31 -35.65 -19.05
N LEU A 9 -6.56 -36.54 -19.70
CA LEU A 9 -5.23 -36.94 -19.25
C LEU A 9 -4.22 -35.79 -19.26
N VAL A 10 -4.17 -35.03 -20.36
CA VAL A 10 -3.27 -33.88 -20.46
C VAL A 10 -3.65 -32.80 -19.45
N GLY A 11 -4.94 -32.50 -19.30
CA GLY A 11 -5.43 -31.55 -18.31
C GLY A 11 -5.08 -31.96 -16.88
N LEU A 12 -5.26 -33.24 -16.53
CA LEU A 12 -4.90 -33.76 -15.22
C LEU A 12 -3.40 -33.63 -14.97
N LEU A 13 -2.56 -33.95 -15.96
CA LEU A 13 -1.11 -33.84 -15.86
C LEU A 13 -0.68 -32.39 -15.66
N SER A 14 -1.21 -31.46 -16.45
CA SER A 14 -0.91 -30.02 -16.35
C SER A 14 -1.38 -29.42 -15.03
N ALA A 15 -2.58 -29.77 -14.56
CA ALA A 15 -3.10 -29.30 -13.27
C ALA A 15 -2.27 -29.83 -12.10
N SER A 16 -1.85 -31.10 -12.16
CA SER A 16 -0.99 -31.72 -11.14
C SER A 16 0.37 -31.04 -11.09
N LEU A 17 0.97 -30.76 -12.25
CA LEU A 17 2.25 -30.07 -12.33
C LEU A 17 2.15 -28.64 -11.77
N LEU A 18 1.10 -27.90 -12.15
CA LEU A 18 0.88 -26.55 -11.65
C LEU A 18 0.67 -26.53 -10.13
N ALA A 19 -0.06 -27.50 -9.58
CA ALA A 19 -0.28 -27.62 -8.14
C ALA A 19 1.03 -27.85 -7.37
N VAL A 20 1.92 -28.70 -7.87
CA VAL A 20 3.24 -28.93 -7.25
C VAL A 20 4.11 -27.68 -7.29
N VAL A 21 4.12 -26.96 -8.42
CA VAL A 21 4.89 -25.71 -8.55
C VAL A 21 4.35 -24.64 -7.60
N ASP A 22 3.04 -24.50 -7.52
CA ASP A 22 2.37 -23.55 -6.63
C ASP A 22 2.68 -23.86 -5.16
N ASP A 23 2.58 -25.12 -4.72
CA ASP A 23 2.89 -25.52 -3.34
C ASP A 23 4.35 -25.22 -2.95
N LEU A 24 5.30 -25.56 -3.82
CA LEU A 24 6.73 -25.31 -3.59
C LEU A 24 7.10 -23.82 -3.61
N THR A 25 6.33 -22.98 -4.32
CA THR A 25 6.64 -21.54 -4.47
C THR A 25 5.89 -20.66 -3.49
N ARG A 26 4.78 -21.14 -2.88
CA ARG A 26 3.98 -20.38 -1.91
C ARG A 26 4.79 -19.83 -0.76
N GLU A 27 5.62 -20.66 -0.12
CA GLU A 27 6.38 -20.28 1.07
C GLU A 27 7.50 -19.26 0.76
N PRO A 28 8.37 -19.45 -0.25
CA PRO A 28 9.32 -18.42 -0.69
C PRO A 28 8.67 -17.09 -1.07
N ILE A 29 7.52 -17.13 -1.76
CA ILE A 29 6.78 -15.92 -2.14
C ILE A 29 6.24 -15.20 -0.90
N ALA A 30 5.71 -15.95 0.08
CA ALA A 30 5.21 -15.39 1.32
C ALA A 30 6.33 -14.70 2.12
N GLN A 31 7.50 -15.35 2.24
CA GLN A 31 8.66 -14.77 2.92
C GLN A 31 9.19 -13.52 2.20
N ALA A 32 9.32 -13.57 0.87
CA ALA A 32 9.73 -12.42 0.08
C ALA A 32 8.77 -11.23 0.23
N LYS A 33 7.45 -11.48 0.24
CA LYS A 33 6.44 -10.44 0.48
C LYS A 33 6.54 -9.88 1.90
N ALA A 34 6.72 -10.71 2.91
CA ALA A 34 6.88 -10.25 4.30
C ALA A 34 8.11 -9.37 4.46
N GLU A 35 9.23 -9.76 3.85
CA GLU A 35 10.48 -8.98 3.90
C GLU A 35 10.35 -7.66 3.12
N MET A 36 9.71 -7.65 1.95
CA MET A 36 9.44 -6.41 1.22
C MET A 36 8.56 -5.46 2.03
N LYS A 37 7.54 -5.98 2.72
CA LYS A 37 6.69 -5.17 3.60
C LYS A 37 7.47 -4.62 4.79
N ARG A 38 8.34 -5.43 5.41
CA ARG A 38 9.20 -4.98 6.52
C ARG A 38 10.12 -3.84 6.07
N LYS A 39 10.79 -4.00 4.93
CA LYS A 39 11.62 -2.94 4.33
C LYS A 39 10.82 -1.69 3.97
N ALA A 40 9.61 -1.85 3.44
CA ALA A 40 8.72 -0.73 3.15
C ALA A 40 8.36 0.04 4.43
N ILE A 41 8.07 -0.66 5.52
CA ILE A 41 7.81 -0.05 6.83
C ILE A 41 9.05 0.73 7.32
N GLU A 42 10.23 0.13 7.24
CA GLU A 42 11.50 0.77 7.63
C GLU A 42 11.83 2.00 6.76
N GLU A 43 11.47 2.00 5.46
CA GLU A 43 11.65 3.16 4.56
C GLU A 43 10.68 4.31 4.85
N ILE A 44 9.48 4.01 5.34
CA ILE A 44 8.43 5.02 5.58
C ILE A 44 8.72 5.83 6.85
N PHE A 45 9.19 5.18 7.91
CA PHE A 45 9.40 5.83 9.19
C PHE A 45 10.79 6.48 9.28
N PRO A 46 10.89 7.76 9.70
CA PRO A 46 12.17 8.47 9.79
C PRO A 46 13.00 8.09 11.03
N PHE A 47 12.58 7.08 11.79
CA PHE A 47 13.18 6.64 13.05
C PHE A 47 13.40 5.13 13.03
N ASN A 48 14.31 4.66 13.89
CA ASN A 48 14.54 3.23 14.01
C ASN A 48 13.37 2.55 14.73
N ILE A 49 12.93 1.41 14.22
CA ILE A 49 11.80 0.66 14.77
C ILE A 49 12.36 -0.52 15.57
N ASP A 50 12.08 -0.56 16.87
CA ASP A 50 12.56 -1.65 17.73
C ASP A 50 11.62 -2.86 17.65
N SER A 51 10.30 -2.62 17.59
CA SER A 51 9.31 -3.67 17.39
C SER A 51 8.13 -3.23 16.54
N LEU A 52 7.55 -4.18 15.81
CA LEU A 52 6.36 -3.99 14.98
C LEU A 52 5.23 -4.85 15.52
N LYS A 53 4.12 -4.22 15.89
CA LYS A 53 2.89 -4.92 16.25
C LYS A 53 1.91 -4.84 15.10
N THR A 54 1.49 -6.02 14.61
CA THR A 54 0.51 -6.12 13.52
C THR A 54 -0.90 -6.23 14.11
N VAL A 55 -1.79 -5.34 13.71
CA VAL A 55 -3.20 -5.35 14.08
C VAL A 55 -4.03 -5.57 12.82
N LYS A 56 -4.66 -6.74 12.70
CA LYS A 56 -5.54 -7.05 11.57
C LYS A 56 -6.98 -6.73 11.95
N THR A 57 -7.65 -5.97 11.10
CA THR A 57 -9.07 -5.63 11.21
C THR A 57 -9.80 -6.15 9.98
N ASP A 58 -11.13 -6.20 10.02
CA ASP A 58 -11.97 -6.62 8.89
C ASP A 58 -11.77 -5.74 7.65
N SER A 59 -11.38 -4.47 7.84
CA SER A 59 -11.17 -3.49 6.77
C SER A 59 -9.74 -3.48 6.21
N THR A 60 -8.73 -3.51 7.09
CA THR A 60 -7.31 -3.43 6.69
C THR A 60 -6.34 -3.95 7.76
N THR A 61 -5.07 -4.10 7.37
CA THR A 61 -3.95 -4.41 8.26
C THR A 61 -3.24 -3.13 8.68
N PHE A 62 -3.02 -2.99 9.99
CA PHE A 62 -2.23 -1.92 10.59
C PHE A 62 -0.93 -2.47 11.18
N TYR A 63 0.09 -1.63 11.21
CA TYR A 63 1.40 -1.90 11.78
C TYR A 63 1.78 -0.75 12.70
N GLU A 64 1.81 -1.01 14.00
CA GLU A 64 2.27 -0.07 15.01
C GLU A 64 3.80 -0.19 15.11
N ALA A 65 4.50 0.92 14.88
CA ALA A 65 5.94 1.03 15.07
C ALA A 65 6.23 1.52 16.48
N LEU A 66 6.85 0.67 17.29
CA LEU A 66 7.16 0.94 18.69
C LEU A 66 8.65 1.19 18.91
N ASP A 67 8.96 2.06 19.87
CA ASP A 67 10.31 2.26 20.38
C ASP A 67 10.68 1.25 21.48
N LYS A 68 11.91 1.35 22.01
CA LYS A 68 12.42 0.55 23.14
C LYS A 68 11.56 0.60 24.40
N GLU A 69 10.79 1.67 24.58
CA GLU A 69 9.93 1.90 25.73
C GLU A 69 8.49 1.40 25.47
N LEU A 70 8.25 0.76 24.33
CA LEU A 70 6.93 0.28 23.86
C LEU A 70 5.93 1.42 23.61
N ASN A 71 6.41 2.63 23.34
CA ASN A 71 5.55 3.73 22.91
C ASN A 71 5.33 3.67 21.39
N VAL A 72 4.09 3.88 20.95
CA VAL A 72 3.76 3.96 19.51
C VAL A 72 4.30 5.28 18.97
N LYS A 73 5.30 5.21 18.08
CA LYS A 73 5.90 6.37 17.39
C LYS A 73 5.37 6.57 15.98
N GLY A 74 4.68 5.57 15.43
CA GLY A 74 4.05 5.66 14.14
C GLY A 74 3.12 4.49 13.87
N ILE A 75 2.19 4.71 12.94
CA ILE A 75 1.19 3.74 12.53
C ILE A 75 1.28 3.64 11.01
N ALA A 76 1.43 2.44 10.48
CA ALA A 76 1.32 2.19 9.05
C ALA A 76 0.04 1.40 8.75
N ALA A 77 -0.68 1.79 7.71
CA ALA A 77 -1.92 1.15 7.28
C ALA A 77 -1.81 0.73 5.81
N GLU A 78 -2.27 -0.48 5.50
CA GLU A 78 -2.47 -0.90 4.12
C GLU A 78 -3.68 -0.16 3.54
N ALA A 79 -3.53 0.42 2.36
CA ALA A 79 -4.61 1.08 1.64
C ALA A 79 -4.50 0.76 0.16
N TRP A 80 -5.62 0.82 -0.54
CA TRP A 80 -5.67 0.50 -1.96
C TRP A 80 -6.76 1.28 -2.66
N THR A 81 -6.60 1.41 -3.97
CA THR A 81 -7.59 1.98 -4.87
C THR A 81 -7.65 1.20 -6.16
N THR A 82 -8.79 1.22 -6.85
CA THR A 82 -8.97 0.69 -8.21
C THR A 82 -8.99 1.79 -9.27
N LEU A 83 -8.75 3.05 -8.87
CA LEU A 83 -8.79 4.22 -9.74
C LEU A 83 -7.47 4.45 -10.51
N GLY A 84 -6.49 3.54 -10.40
CA GLY A 84 -5.26 3.59 -11.18
C GLY A 84 -5.52 3.42 -12.67
N TYR A 85 -4.62 3.95 -13.50
CA TYR A 85 -4.80 3.91 -14.96
C TYR A 85 -4.85 2.47 -15.49
N SER A 86 -4.00 1.61 -14.96
CA SER A 86 -3.91 0.18 -15.30
C SER A 86 -4.60 -0.72 -14.27
N GLY A 87 -5.39 -0.16 -13.34
CA GLY A 87 -6.15 -0.90 -12.34
C GLY A 87 -5.69 -0.66 -10.90
N ARG A 88 -5.60 -1.73 -10.13
CA ARG A 88 -5.40 -1.67 -8.67
C ARG A 88 -4.01 -1.15 -8.31
N ILE A 89 -3.98 -0.18 -7.38
CA ILE A 89 -2.77 0.32 -6.73
C ILE A 89 -2.90 0.05 -5.24
N GLU A 90 -1.87 -0.56 -4.66
CA GLU A 90 -1.74 -0.83 -3.23
C GLU A 90 -0.61 -0.01 -2.65
N ILE A 91 -0.88 0.66 -1.53
CA ILE A 91 0.08 1.44 -0.80
C ILE A 91 0.13 0.99 0.65
N LEU A 92 1.27 1.24 1.27
CA LEU A 92 1.44 1.25 2.71
C LEU A 92 1.64 2.71 3.12
N LEU A 93 0.70 3.26 3.87
CA LEU A 93 0.75 4.65 4.34
C LEU A 93 1.25 4.67 5.77
N GLY A 94 2.32 5.43 6.09
CA GLY A 94 2.77 5.62 7.46
C GLY A 94 2.53 7.04 7.96
N VAL A 95 2.03 7.11 9.18
CA VAL A 95 1.69 8.36 9.86
C VAL A 95 2.27 8.39 11.26
N SER A 96 2.36 9.60 11.82
CA SER A 96 2.58 9.80 13.25
C SER A 96 1.34 9.43 14.08
N PRO A 97 1.46 9.29 15.41
CA PRO A 97 0.31 9.12 16.30
C PRO A 97 -0.74 10.23 16.16
N GLU A 98 -0.32 11.42 15.71
CA GLU A 98 -1.17 12.57 15.40
C GLU A 98 -1.72 12.53 13.96
N HIS A 99 -1.64 11.40 13.26
CA HIS A 99 -2.17 11.16 11.91
C HIS A 99 -1.56 12.06 10.83
N ARG A 100 -0.33 12.52 11.07
CA ARG A 100 0.46 13.30 10.14
C ARG A 100 1.30 12.38 9.29
N ILE A 101 1.20 12.50 7.97
CA ILE A 101 1.89 11.59 7.06
C ILE A 101 3.41 11.74 7.20
N PHE A 102 4.09 10.62 7.47
CA PHE A 102 5.55 10.56 7.32
C PHE A 102 5.91 10.31 5.85
N ASP A 103 5.37 9.24 5.30
CA ASP A 103 5.54 8.85 3.90
C ASP A 103 4.53 7.75 3.52
N TYR A 104 4.48 7.39 2.24
CA TYR A 104 3.83 6.15 1.79
C TYR A 104 4.78 5.35 0.90
N LYS A 105 4.58 4.03 0.81
CA LYS A 105 5.28 3.17 -0.14
C LYS A 105 4.27 2.50 -1.06
N VAL A 106 4.55 2.48 -2.36
CA VAL A 106 3.73 1.67 -3.28
C VAL A 106 4.16 0.21 -3.15
N VAL A 107 3.22 -0.64 -2.74
CA VAL A 107 3.43 -2.09 -2.54
C VAL A 107 3.22 -2.84 -3.85
N SER A 108 2.21 -2.44 -4.62
CA SER A 108 1.89 -3.06 -5.91
C SER A 108 1.14 -2.08 -6.82
N HIS A 109 1.44 -2.11 -8.11
CA HIS A 109 0.71 -1.36 -9.14
C HIS A 109 0.93 -1.99 -10.52
N LEU A 110 0.08 -1.62 -11.48
CA LEU A 110 0.21 -2.01 -12.90
C LEU A 110 0.44 -0.81 -13.84
N GLU A 111 0.69 0.37 -13.27
CA GLU A 111 0.88 1.60 -14.04
C GLU A 111 2.03 1.51 -15.07
N THR A 112 1.92 2.30 -16.14
CA THR A 112 2.87 2.28 -17.25
C THR A 112 4.28 2.70 -16.81
N PRO A 113 5.31 1.87 -17.06
CA PRO A 113 6.71 2.19 -16.76
C PRO A 113 7.17 3.50 -17.41
N GLY A 114 7.90 4.34 -16.67
CA GLY A 114 8.39 5.64 -17.11
C GLY A 114 7.36 6.78 -17.11
N LEU A 115 6.07 6.49 -16.89
CA LEU A 115 5.00 7.48 -16.78
C LEU A 115 4.35 7.43 -15.40
N GLY A 116 3.44 6.47 -15.20
CA GLY A 116 2.62 6.34 -14.00
C GLY A 116 3.36 5.68 -12.84
N ASP A 117 4.41 4.90 -13.10
CA ASP A 117 5.29 4.33 -12.07
C ASP A 117 6.04 5.39 -11.23
N LYS A 118 6.07 6.64 -11.71
CA LYS A 118 6.70 7.76 -11.00
C LYS A 118 5.99 8.13 -9.71
N ILE A 119 4.82 7.55 -9.45
CA ILE A 119 4.09 7.67 -8.18
C ILE A 119 4.89 7.21 -6.96
N ASP A 120 5.88 6.31 -7.11
CA ASP A 120 6.74 5.88 -5.99
C ASP A 120 8.04 6.71 -5.88
N LYS A 121 8.22 7.76 -6.69
CA LYS A 121 9.46 8.54 -6.69
C LYS A 121 9.46 9.59 -5.57
N PRO A 122 10.60 9.83 -4.91
CA PRO A 122 10.70 10.79 -3.79
C PRO A 122 10.14 12.18 -4.10
N LYS A 123 10.35 12.68 -5.33
CA LYS A 123 9.84 13.99 -5.75
C LYS A 123 8.31 14.06 -5.68
N PHE A 124 7.62 13.01 -6.12
CA PHE A 124 6.16 12.97 -6.09
C PHE A 124 5.65 12.68 -4.68
N LYS A 125 6.31 11.80 -3.93
CA LYS A 125 5.96 11.45 -2.55
C LYS A 125 6.08 12.62 -1.56
N ALA A 126 7.09 13.47 -1.73
CA ALA A 126 7.39 14.57 -0.82
C ALA A 126 6.22 15.53 -0.58
N GLN A 127 5.31 15.67 -1.55
CA GLN A 127 4.16 16.54 -1.40
C GLN A 127 3.12 16.03 -0.39
N PHE A 128 3.12 14.75 -0.05
CA PHE A 128 2.16 14.13 0.89
C PHE A 128 2.63 14.23 2.34
N LYS A 129 3.94 14.41 2.55
CA LYS A 129 4.55 14.48 3.87
C LYS A 129 4.00 15.65 4.66
N ASP A 130 3.85 15.46 5.96
CA ASP A 130 3.45 16.50 6.90
C ASP A 130 2.01 17.04 6.65
N ARG A 131 1.15 16.21 6.07
CA ARG A 131 -0.28 16.53 5.85
C ARG A 131 -1.18 15.63 6.69
N THR A 132 -2.39 16.11 6.93
CA THR A 132 -3.46 15.36 7.61
C THR A 132 -4.72 15.35 6.76
N LEU A 133 -5.70 14.51 7.11
CA LEU A 133 -6.92 14.38 6.31
C LEU A 133 -7.67 15.71 6.15
N GLY A 134 -7.69 16.54 7.20
CA GLY A 134 -8.50 17.77 7.26
C GLY A 134 -7.81 19.05 6.80
N ASP A 135 -6.48 19.07 6.64
CA ASP A 135 -5.72 20.28 6.28
C ASP A 135 -5.37 20.39 4.79
N THR A 136 -5.77 19.41 4.00
CA THR A 136 -5.34 19.26 2.61
C THR A 136 -6.52 19.03 1.67
N ASN A 137 -6.55 19.77 0.56
CA ASN A 137 -7.41 19.45 -0.57
C ASN A 137 -6.74 18.40 -1.45
N TRP A 138 -7.11 17.14 -1.25
CA TRP A 138 -6.55 15.96 -1.91
C TRP A 138 -6.81 15.85 -3.43
N LYS A 139 -7.43 16.84 -4.05
CA LYS A 139 -7.53 16.87 -5.52
C LYS A 139 -6.18 17.25 -6.13
N VAL A 140 -5.98 16.86 -7.38
CA VAL A 140 -4.83 17.36 -8.15
C VAL A 140 -5.02 18.83 -8.50
N LYS A 141 -3.94 19.57 -8.74
CA LYS A 141 -3.99 21.01 -9.07
C LYS A 141 -4.84 21.31 -10.30
N LYS A 142 -4.80 20.43 -11.32
CA LYS A 142 -5.72 20.52 -12.48
C LYS A 142 -7.19 20.49 -12.13
N ASP A 143 -7.54 19.88 -11.01
CA ASP A 143 -8.92 19.75 -10.51
C ASP A 143 -9.19 20.74 -9.36
N GLY A 144 -8.29 21.70 -9.12
CA GLY A 144 -8.42 22.73 -8.10
C GLY A 144 -8.01 22.31 -6.69
N GLY A 145 -7.17 21.29 -6.54
CA GLY A 145 -6.60 20.90 -5.23
C GLY A 145 -5.11 21.19 -5.08
N ASP A 146 -4.49 20.56 -4.09
CA ASP A 146 -3.13 20.88 -3.64
C ASP A 146 -2.06 19.92 -4.19
N ILE A 147 -2.48 18.80 -4.80
CA ILE A 147 -1.58 17.74 -5.24
C ILE A 147 -1.07 18.02 -6.65
N ASP A 148 0.24 18.16 -6.82
CA ASP A 148 0.91 18.22 -8.12
C ASP A 148 0.77 16.89 -8.86
N GLU A 149 0.12 16.89 -10.02
CA GLU A 149 0.03 15.69 -10.84
C GLU A 149 1.31 15.40 -11.65
N LEU A 150 1.51 14.12 -11.97
CA LEU A 150 2.52 13.69 -12.92
C LEU A 150 2.10 14.06 -14.34
N THR A 151 3.00 14.71 -15.09
CA THR A 151 2.80 15.01 -16.51
C THR A 151 2.50 13.72 -17.28
N ALA A 152 1.42 13.72 -18.06
CA ALA A 152 0.92 12.57 -18.82
C ALA A 152 0.49 11.34 -17.97
N ALA A 153 0.40 11.46 -16.64
CA ALA A 153 -0.05 10.40 -15.74
C ALA A 153 -0.98 10.93 -14.64
N THR A 154 -1.90 11.83 -15.00
CA THR A 154 -2.82 12.47 -14.06
C THR A 154 -3.79 11.48 -13.39
N ILE A 155 -4.20 10.41 -14.07
CA ILE A 155 -5.06 9.36 -13.50
C ILE A 155 -4.32 8.64 -12.36
N SER A 156 -3.06 8.26 -12.57
CA SER A 156 -2.20 7.65 -11.54
C SER A 156 -2.02 8.56 -10.31
N SER A 157 -1.84 9.86 -10.53
CA SER A 157 -1.72 10.84 -9.43
C SER A 157 -3.00 10.96 -8.61
N ARG A 158 -4.17 11.01 -9.27
CA ARG A 158 -5.47 11.01 -8.59
C ARG A 158 -5.68 9.73 -7.78
N ALA A 159 -5.30 8.59 -8.35
CA ALA A 159 -5.41 7.29 -7.69
C ALA A 159 -4.59 7.23 -6.40
N ILE A 160 -3.33 7.69 -6.42
CA ILE A 160 -2.54 7.76 -5.18
C ILE A 160 -3.18 8.67 -4.15
N SER A 161 -3.69 9.83 -4.56
CA SER A 161 -4.36 10.73 -3.63
C SER A 161 -5.58 10.08 -2.97
N ASP A 162 -6.42 9.39 -3.76
CA ASP A 162 -7.54 8.59 -3.23
C ASP A 162 -7.08 7.48 -2.29
N ALA A 163 -6.01 6.75 -2.63
CA ALA A 163 -5.46 5.71 -1.78
C ALA A 163 -4.92 6.25 -0.44
N VAL A 164 -4.25 7.42 -0.46
CA VAL A 164 -3.78 8.10 0.75
C VAL A 164 -4.95 8.55 1.62
N VAL A 165 -5.98 9.16 1.03
CA VAL A 165 -7.20 9.55 1.74
C VAL A 165 -7.86 8.36 2.42
N ARG A 166 -8.06 7.25 1.70
CA ARG A 166 -8.61 6.01 2.29
C ARG A 166 -7.76 5.48 3.43
N GLY A 167 -6.43 5.52 3.29
CA GLY A 167 -5.51 5.12 4.36
C GLY A 167 -5.67 5.98 5.61
N LEU A 168 -5.76 7.30 5.44
CA LEU A 168 -6.02 8.23 6.54
C LEU A 168 -7.38 8.00 7.19
N GLU A 169 -8.43 7.73 6.41
CA GLU A 169 -9.76 7.39 6.91
C GLU A 169 -9.74 6.10 7.74
N PHE A 170 -9.04 5.06 7.28
CA PHE A 170 -8.87 3.82 8.04
C PHE A 170 -8.13 4.05 9.36
N ILE A 171 -7.08 4.86 9.35
CA ILE A 171 -6.33 5.20 10.56
C ILE A 171 -7.22 6.00 11.52
N ASN A 172 -7.93 7.02 11.04
CA ASN A 172 -8.82 7.84 11.87
C ASN A 172 -9.93 6.99 12.50
N ALA A 173 -10.47 6.01 11.78
CA ALA A 173 -11.51 5.13 12.29
C ALA A 173 -11.00 4.15 13.35
N GLN A 174 -9.78 3.62 13.17
CA GLN A 174 -9.18 2.64 14.07
C GLN A 174 -8.52 3.27 15.31
N TYR A 175 -7.91 4.45 15.13
CA TYR A 175 -7.17 5.19 16.14
C TYR A 175 -7.78 6.59 16.32
N PRO A 176 -9.05 6.72 16.75
CA PRO A 176 -9.65 8.03 16.89
C PRO A 176 -8.83 8.87 17.88
N LYS A 177 -8.50 10.11 17.49
CA LYS A 177 -7.91 11.05 18.42
C LYS A 177 -8.92 11.31 19.52
N THR A 178 -8.59 10.96 20.76
CA THR A 178 -9.30 11.50 21.93
C THR A 178 -9.20 13.02 21.81
N THR A 179 -10.31 13.64 21.46
CA THR A 179 -10.43 15.08 21.48
C THR A 179 -10.48 15.42 22.96
N GLU A 180 -9.34 15.79 23.54
CA GLU A 180 -9.35 16.44 24.85
C GLU A 180 -10.09 17.77 24.67
N GLU A 181 -11.35 17.79 25.12
CA GLU A 181 -12.11 19.01 25.40
C GLU A 181 -11.64 19.65 26.72
#